data_AF-A0AAP7DEK1-F1
#
_entry.id   AF-A0AAP7DEK1-F1
#
_cell.length_a   1.000
_cell.length_b   1.000
_cell.length_c   1.000
_cell.angle_alpha   90.00
_cell.angle_beta   90.00
_cell.angle_gamma   90.00
#
_symmetry.space_group_name_H-M   'P 1'
#
loop_
_entity.id
_entity.type
_entity.pdbx_description
1 polymer ?
#
loop_
_entity_poly.entity_id
_entity_poly.type
_entity_poly.pdbx_seq_one_letter_code
_entity_poly.pdbx_strand_id
1 'polypeptide(L)' 'MIAISYENNGKEEVVKRFGGETKMEDAVRIIKSEFPDTELLVDGNRFKWLKSGEKRLLISVC' A
#
# COMPACT_ATOMS: atom_id res chain seq x y z
N MET A 1 -8.35 0.81 -10.78
CA MET A 1 -8.74 1.04 -9.36
C MET A 1 -7.50 0.76 -8.51
N ILE A 2 -7.28 1.43 -7.36
CA ILE A 2 -6.12 1.08 -6.51
C ILE A 2 -6.61 0.47 -5.21
N ALA A 3 -6.07 -0.68 -4.84
CA ALA A 3 -6.32 -1.32 -3.57
C ALA A 3 -5.06 -1.30 -2.72
N ILE A 4 -5.23 -1.04 -1.42
CA ILE A 4 -4.20 -1.23 -0.42
C ILE A 4 -4.62 -2.38 0.48
N SER A 5 -3.74 -3.37 0.59
CA SER A 5 -3.84 -4.47 1.54
C SER A 5 -2.66 -4.39 2.50
N TYR A 6 -2.81 -4.86 3.74
CA TYR A 6 -1.65 -5.21 4.57
C TYR A 6 -1.67 -6.69 4.93
N GLU A 7 -0.49 -7.25 5.09
CA GLU A 7 -0.27 -8.56 5.67
C GLU A 7 0.00 -8.40 7.17
N ASN A 8 -0.84 -9.03 8.00
CA ASN A 8 -0.68 -9.12 9.43
C ASN A 8 -0.74 -10.60 9.85
N ASN A 9 0.36 -11.12 10.41
CA ASN A 9 0.47 -12.52 10.82
C ASN A 9 0.04 -13.54 9.74
N GLY A 10 0.39 -13.28 8.47
CA GLY A 10 0.07 -14.15 7.34
C GLY A 10 -1.37 -14.08 6.82
N LYS A 11 -2.19 -13.15 7.36
CA LYS A 11 -3.50 -12.81 6.79
C LYS A 11 -3.40 -11.51 6.02
N GLU A 12 -3.90 -11.53 4.78
CA GLU A 12 -4.07 -10.32 3.97
C GLU A 12 -5.41 -9.67 4.32
N GLU A 13 -5.38 -8.39 4.69
CA GLU A 13 -6.56 -7.58 4.96
C GLU A 13 -6.55 -6.34 4.06
N VAL A 14 -7.67 -6.09 3.37
CA VAL A 14 -7.83 -4.90 2.53
C VAL A 14 -8.13 -3.71 3.43
N VAL A 15 -7.22 -2.75 3.44
CA VAL A 15 -7.26 -1.55 4.30
C VAL A 15 -8.09 -0.45 3.66
N LYS A 16 -7.91 -0.27 2.35
CA LYS A 16 -8.42 0.89 1.64
C LYS A 16 -8.53 0.60 0.15
N ARG A 17 -9.57 1.16 -0.47
CA ARG A 17 -9.75 1.15 -1.92
C ARG A 17 -9.90 2.58 -2.40
N PHE A 18 -9.23 2.91 -3.48
CA PHE A 18 -9.35 4.18 -4.16
C PHE A 18 -10.03 4.02 -5.51
N GLY A 19 -10.87 5.00 -5.84
CA GLY A 19 -11.57 5.08 -7.13
C GLY A 19 -10.61 5.23 -8.33
N GLY A 20 -11.18 5.22 -9.53
CA GLY A 20 -10.43 5.16 -10.80
C GLY A 20 -9.48 6.33 -11.06
N GLU A 21 -9.64 7.46 -10.35
CA GLU A 21 -8.84 8.67 -10.55
C GLU A 21 -7.57 8.72 -9.68
N THR A 22 -7.45 7.85 -8.67
CA THR A 22 -6.28 7.87 -7.78
C THR A 22 -5.09 7.21 -8.44
N LYS A 23 -3.95 7.92 -8.47
CA LYS A 23 -2.68 7.41 -8.99
C LYS A 23 -1.92 6.63 -7.90
N MET A 24 -1.02 5.75 -8.33
CA MET A 24 -0.17 4.95 -7.43
C MET A 24 0.64 5.84 -6.48
N GLU A 25 1.16 6.95 -6.97
CA GLU A 25 1.94 7.91 -6.18
C GLU A 25 1.10 8.57 -5.08
N ASP A 26 -0.15 8.92 -5.38
CA ASP A 26 -1.09 9.45 -4.40
C ASP A 26 -1.42 8.40 -3.33
N ALA A 27 -1.65 7.14 -3.72
CA ALA A 27 -1.89 6.05 -2.80
C ALA A 27 -0.69 5.83 -1.84
N VAL A 28 0.54 5.88 -2.37
CA VAL A 28 1.76 5.82 -1.55
C VAL A 28 1.86 7.01 -0.61
N ARG A 29 1.58 8.23 -1.09
CA ARG A 29 1.62 9.44 -0.26
C ARG A 29 0.62 9.37 0.90
N ILE A 30 -0.59 8.88 0.64
CA ILE A 30 -1.62 8.68 1.67
C ILE A 30 -1.16 7.66 2.71
N ILE A 31 -0.60 6.52 2.28
CA ILE A 31 -0.07 5.51 3.20
C ILE A 31 1.10 6.05 4.02
N LYS A 32 2.02 6.80 3.41
CA LYS A 32 3.12 7.43 4.15
C LYS A 32 2.63 8.48 5.14
N SER A 33 1.49 9.12 4.88
CA SER A 33 0.87 10.04 5.84
C SER A 33 0.19 9.30 7.00
N GLU A 34 -0.42 8.14 6.76
CA GLU A 34 -1.08 7.32 7.79
C GLU A 34 -0.06 6.48 8.60
N PHE A 35 1.04 6.09 7.97
CA PHE A 35 2.12 5.29 8.52
C PHE A 35 3.47 5.96 8.19
N PRO A 36 3.88 7.00 8.94
CA PRO A 36 5.07 7.79 8.63
C PRO A 36 6.36 6.96 8.59
N ASP A 37 6.45 5.90 9.39
CA ASP A 37 7.58 4.96 9.42
C ASP A 37 7.51 3.89 8.32
N THR A 38 6.85 4.16 7.19
CA THR A 38 6.82 3.24 6.04
C THR A 38 8.05 3.38 5.14
N GLU A 39 8.77 2.29 4.95
CA GLU A 39 9.81 2.15 3.93
C GLU A 39 9.30 1.41 2.70
N LEU A 40 9.75 1.83 1.51
CA LEU A 40 9.45 1.14 0.25
C LEU A 40 10.38 -0.07 0.10
N LEU A 41 9.80 -1.27 0.02
CA LEU A 41 10.53 -2.52 -0.18
C LEU A 41 10.67 -2.87 -1.66
N VAL A 42 9.58 -2.75 -2.42
CA VAL A 42 9.54 -3.13 -3.83
C VAL A 42 8.77 -2.08 -4.61
N ASP A 43 9.36 -1.63 -5.71
CA ASP A 43 8.74 -0.73 -6.66
C ASP A 43 8.41 -1.47 -7.97
N GLY A 44 7.18 -1.97 -8.06
CA GLY A 44 6.66 -2.64 -9.24
C GLY A 44 5.84 -1.69 -10.11
N ASN A 45 5.78 -2.00 -11.41
CA ASN A 45 5.07 -1.15 -12.38
C ASN A 45 3.54 -1.08 -12.14
N ARG A 46 2.98 -2.07 -11.42
CA ARG A 46 1.55 -2.16 -11.07
C ARG A 46 1.30 -2.34 -9.57
N PHE A 47 2.35 -2.39 -8.77
CA PHE A 47 2.23 -2.59 -7.32
C PHE A 47 3.45 -2.05 -6.60
N LYS A 48 3.30 -1.69 -5.33
CA LYS A 48 4.38 -1.28 -4.44
C LYS A 48 4.22 -2.00 -3.11
N TRP A 49 5.32 -2.56 -2.61
CA TRP A 49 5.37 -3.09 -1.25
C TRP A 49 6.02 -2.08 -0.33
N LEU A 50 5.37 -1.79 0.79
CA LEU A 50 5.87 -0.93 1.85
C LEU A 50 5.96 -1.74 3.16
N LYS A 51 6.88 -1.38 4.05
CA LYS A 51 7.03 -1.98 5.37
C LYS A 51 6.89 -0.91 6.44
N SER A 52 6.08 -1.16 7.47
CA SER A 52 5.93 -0.30 8.64
C SER A 52 6.07 -1.15 9.90
N GLY A 53 7.24 -1.10 10.55
CA GLY A 53 7.57 -2.00 11.66
C GLY A 53 7.47 -3.47 11.23
N GLU A 54 6.56 -4.23 11.86
CA GLU A 54 6.30 -5.64 11.53
C GLU A 54 5.28 -5.84 10.41
N LYS A 55 4.59 -4.77 9.99
CA LYS A 55 3.52 -4.82 8.98
C LYS A 55 4.11 -4.68 7.57
N ARG A 56 3.53 -5.40 6.62
CA ARG A 56 3.79 -5.22 5.18
C ARG A 56 2.52 -4.73 4.49
N LEU A 57 2.65 -3.69 3.68
CA LEU A 57 1.55 -3.06 2.94
C LEU A 57 1.78 -3.30 1.45
N LEU A 58 0.78 -3.82 0.75
CA LEU A 58 0.73 -3.94 -0.69
C LEU A 58 -0.20 -2.87 -1.25
N ILE A 59 0.33 -1.98 -2.07
CA ILE A 59 -0.47 -1.09 -2.91
C ILE A 59 -0.49 -1.69 -4.30
N SER A 60 -1.66 -1.98 -4.87
CA SER A 60 -1.76 -2.59 -6.20
C SER A 60 -2.85 -1.94 -7.03
N VAL A 61 -2.65 -1.91 -8.35
CA VAL A 61 -3.70 -1.53 -9.30
C VAL A 61 -4.54 -2.76 -9.61
N CYS A 62 -5.85 -2.68 -9.35
CA CYS A 62 -6.87 -3.57 -9.89
C CYS A 62 -7.32 -3.08 -11.27
#